data_AF-A0A947HA26-F1
#
_entry.id   AF-A0A947HA26-F1
#
_cell.length_a   1.000
_cell.length_b   1.000
_cell.length_c   1.000
_cell.angle_alpha   90.00
_cell.angle_beta   90.00
_cell.angle_gamma   90.00
#
_symmetry.space_group_name_H-M   'P 1'
#
loop_
_entity.id
_entity.type
_entity.pdbx_description
1 polymer ?
#
loop_
_entity_poly.entity_id
_entity_poly.type
_entity_poly.pdbx_seq_one_letter_code
_entity_poly.pdbx_strand_id
1 'polypeptide(L)'
;MKTAYWLLVLQSSAAFFAAGLGPVYAQTTSPAPKQIKQSLRIFPLPGQLDALPMFNDNSPESVKQSGILLSSLPNRGQIDAPFLDYAFAGDFGVFSHHILSDEIPGNRKLYLGLIASNYNAKPVTLTLRQGISYLTQPDATPPQLLTLRRD
;
A
#
# COMPACT_ATOMS: atom_id res chain seq x y z
N MET A 1 28.48 15.24 -33.20
CA MET A 1 29.41 16.25 -32.66
C MET A 1 29.17 16.33 -31.16
N LYS A 2 30.15 15.96 -30.33
CA LYS A 2 30.00 15.84 -28.88
C LYS A 2 30.40 17.16 -28.22
N THR A 3 29.45 17.82 -27.58
CA THR A 3 29.66 19.06 -26.82
C THR A 3 30.20 18.71 -25.43
N ALA A 4 31.37 19.22 -25.07
CA ALA A 4 31.95 19.08 -23.74
C ALA A 4 31.90 20.43 -23.01
N TYR A 5 31.42 20.42 -21.77
CA TYR A 5 31.46 21.58 -20.87
C TYR A 5 32.66 21.45 -19.93
N TRP A 6 33.44 22.52 -19.79
CA TRP A 6 34.54 22.61 -18.83
C TRP A 6 34.10 23.41 -17.60
N LEU A 7 34.29 22.85 -16.41
CA LEU A 7 34.12 23.54 -15.14
C LEU A 7 35.51 23.91 -14.61
N LEU A 8 35.79 25.21 -14.46
CA LEU A 8 37.00 25.71 -13.80
C LEU A 8 36.68 25.88 -12.32
N VAL A 9 37.32 25.10 -11.44
CA VAL A 9 37.25 25.32 -9.99
C VAL A 9 38.55 26.01 -9.56
N LEU A 10 38.46 27.28 -9.16
CA LEU A 10 39.54 27.98 -8.47
C LEU A 10 39.64 27.40 -7.05
N GLN A 11 40.69 26.62 -6.78
CA GLN A 11 41.01 26.19 -5.43
C GLN A 11 41.90 27.27 -4.79
N SER A 12 41.31 28.11 -3.93
CA SER A 12 42.07 29.02 -3.09
C SER A 12 42.76 28.21 -1.99
N SER A 13 44.06 28.00 -2.13
CA SER A 13 44.89 27.48 -1.06
C SER A 13 45.42 28.64 -0.21
N ALA A 14 44.67 29.04 0.81
CA ALA A 14 45.21 29.83 1.89
C ALA A 14 45.68 28.88 2.99
N ALA A 15 46.96 28.53 2.97
CA ALA A 15 47.61 27.84 4.09
C ALA A 15 47.86 28.85 5.21
N PHE A 16 46.91 28.97 6.15
CA PHE A 16 47.15 29.63 7.42
C PHE A 16 47.70 28.60 8.42
N PHE A 17 49.01 28.60 8.64
CA PHE A 17 49.59 28.00 9.85
C PHE A 17 49.41 29.00 11.00
N ALA A 18 48.27 28.91 11.67
CA ALA A 18 48.11 29.45 13.01
C ALA A 18 48.28 28.30 14.00
N ALA A 19 49.38 28.32 14.76
CA ALA A 19 49.53 27.49 15.97
C ALA A 19 48.55 28.01 17.03
N GLY A 20 47.27 27.66 16.88
CA GLY A 20 46.22 27.95 17.85
C GLY A 20 45.88 26.70 18.64
N LEU A 21 46.18 26.71 19.93
CA LEU A 21 45.57 25.81 20.92
C LEU A 21 44.07 26.16 21.03
N GLY A 22 43.28 25.75 20.05
CA GLY A 22 41.82 25.78 20.11
C GLY A 22 41.30 24.50 20.78
N PRO A 23 40.16 24.55 21.49
CA PRO A 23 39.57 23.35 22.07
C PRO A 23 39.23 22.36 20.95
N VAL A 24 39.82 21.17 21.02
CA VAL A 24 39.44 20.03 20.17
C VAL A 24 38.06 19.57 20.64
N TYR A 25 37.02 19.90 19.87
CA TYR A 25 35.72 19.27 20.04
C TYR A 25 35.87 17.82 19.60
N ALA A 26 35.84 16.89 20.56
CA ALA A 26 35.78 15.48 20.27
C ALA A 26 34.51 15.19 19.46
N GLN A 27 34.67 14.79 18.20
CA GLN A 27 33.57 14.26 17.41
C GLN A 27 33.21 12.89 17.98
N THR A 28 32.09 12.79 18.68
CA THR A 28 31.51 11.50 19.05
C THR A 28 31.05 10.80 17.78
N THR A 29 31.80 9.80 17.33
CA THR A 29 31.33 8.86 16.31
C THR A 29 30.09 8.17 16.85
N SER A 30 28.91 8.48 16.29
CA SER A 30 27.68 7.78 16.66
C SER A 30 27.90 6.28 16.42
N PRO A 31 27.66 5.42 17.42
CA PRO A 31 27.88 3.99 17.25
C PRO A 31 27.00 3.46 16.11
N ALA A 32 27.58 2.60 15.27
CA ALA A 32 26.86 1.97 14.17
C ALA A 32 25.58 1.28 14.71
N PRO A 33 24.45 1.37 13.99
CA PRO A 33 23.19 0.77 14.43
C PRO A 33 23.40 -0.72 14.73
N LYS A 34 23.12 -1.10 15.97
CA LYS A 34 23.26 -2.49 16.44
C LYS A 34 22.09 -3.30 15.86
N GLN A 35 22.37 -4.14 14.87
CA GLN A 35 21.35 -5.04 14.32
C GLN A 35 21.00 -6.11 15.36
N ILE A 36 19.79 -6.03 15.91
CA ILE A 36 19.26 -7.05 16.82
C ILE A 36 18.59 -8.13 15.96
N LYS A 37 19.15 -9.35 15.94
CA LYS A 37 18.51 -10.53 15.34
C LYS A 37 17.82 -11.31 16.44
N GLN A 38 16.49 -11.25 16.49
CA GLN A 38 15.68 -12.06 17.40
C GLN A 38 15.12 -13.27 16.63
N SER A 39 15.25 -14.46 17.23
CA SER A 39 14.58 -15.65 16.71
C SER A 39 13.14 -15.68 17.22
N LEU A 40 12.18 -15.45 16.33
CA LEU A 40 10.75 -15.55 16.64
C LEU A 40 10.26 -16.97 16.36
N ARG A 41 9.52 -17.55 17.30
CA ARG A 41 8.76 -18.78 17.05
C ARG A 41 7.39 -18.40 16.52
N ILE A 42 7.12 -18.73 15.26
CA ILE A 42 5.83 -18.48 14.62
C ILE A 42 4.97 -19.73 14.84
N PHE A 43 3.80 -19.55 15.44
CA PHE A 43 2.79 -20.61 15.54
C PHE A 43 1.72 -20.38 14.49
N PRO A 44 1.26 -21.42 13.79
CA PRO A 44 0.10 -21.29 12.92
C PRO A 44 -1.13 -20.95 13.78
N LEU A 45 -2.01 -20.10 13.24
CA LEU A 45 -3.31 -19.89 13.86
C LEU A 45 -4.09 -21.21 13.82
N PRO A 46 -4.73 -21.64 14.92
CA PRO A 46 -5.57 -22.83 14.90
C PRO A 46 -6.77 -22.60 13.98
N GLY A 47 -7.03 -23.52 13.06
CA GLY A 47 -8.14 -23.45 12.11
C GLY A 47 -7.70 -23.53 10.65
N GLN A 48 -8.63 -23.23 9.75
CA GLN A 48 -8.40 -23.15 8.32
C GLN A 48 -8.97 -21.82 7.80
N LEU A 49 -8.39 -21.30 6.72
CA LEU A 49 -9.00 -20.19 6.01
C LEU A 49 -10.36 -20.63 5.44
N ASP A 50 -11.28 -19.67 5.31
CA ASP A 50 -12.49 -19.88 4.52
C ASP A 50 -12.10 -20.24 3.07
N ALA A 51 -12.87 -21.14 2.47
CA ALA A 51 -12.73 -21.50 1.06
C ALA A 51 -13.44 -20.50 0.14
N LEU A 52 -14.25 -19.59 0.69
CA LEU A 52 -14.93 -18.54 -0.07
C LEU A 52 -13.90 -17.61 -0.72
N PRO A 53 -13.88 -17.49 -2.05
CA PRO A 53 -13.00 -16.54 -2.72
C PRO A 53 -13.31 -15.11 -2.28
N MET A 54 -12.26 -14.31 -2.07
CA MET A 54 -12.41 -12.90 -1.70
C MET A 54 -11.64 -12.00 -2.66
N PHE A 55 -12.36 -11.10 -3.33
CA PHE A 55 -11.76 -9.99 -4.06
C PHE A 55 -11.27 -8.96 -3.02
N ASN A 56 -9.98 -9.01 -2.70
CA ASN A 56 -9.36 -8.24 -1.63
C ASN A 56 -8.52 -7.09 -2.20
N ASP A 57 -9.08 -5.90 -2.17
CA ASP A 57 -8.48 -4.67 -2.67
C ASP A 57 -7.96 -3.79 -1.51
N ASN A 58 -6.65 -3.77 -1.32
CA ASN A 58 -5.97 -2.94 -0.32
C ASN A 58 -4.63 -2.41 -0.84
N SER A 59 -4.48 -2.32 -2.17
CA SER A 59 -3.23 -1.89 -2.79
C SER A 59 -3.50 -1.06 -4.05
N PRO A 60 -3.04 0.20 -4.12
CA PRO A 60 -2.31 0.92 -3.08
C PRO A 60 -3.22 1.33 -1.91
N GLU A 61 -2.75 1.26 -0.67
CA GLU A 61 -3.53 1.70 0.51
C GLU A 61 -3.95 3.18 0.41
N SER A 62 -3.07 4.03 -0.13
CA SER A 62 -3.31 5.47 -0.36
C SER A 62 -3.59 5.74 -1.84
N VAL A 63 -4.82 6.19 -2.13
CA VAL A 63 -5.26 6.51 -3.49
C VAL A 63 -4.97 7.97 -3.79
N LYS A 64 -4.06 8.22 -4.75
CA LYS A 64 -3.65 9.58 -5.14
C LYS A 64 -4.38 10.09 -6.38
N GLN A 65 -4.70 9.19 -7.30
CA GLN A 65 -5.32 9.50 -8.58
C GLN A 65 -6.42 8.48 -8.91
N SER A 66 -7.36 8.85 -9.77
CA SER A 66 -8.39 7.94 -10.27
C SER A 66 -7.78 6.85 -11.14
N GLY A 67 -8.37 5.65 -11.10
CA GLY A 67 -7.91 4.51 -11.89
C GLY A 67 -8.52 3.20 -11.42
N ILE A 68 -8.06 2.11 -12.01
CA ILE A 68 -8.39 0.75 -11.59
C ILE A 68 -7.45 0.39 -10.43
N LEU A 69 -8.03 0.12 -9.26
CA LEU A 69 -7.26 -0.27 -8.06
C LEU A 69 -6.90 -1.75 -8.09
N LEU A 70 -7.85 -2.60 -8.50
CA LEU A 70 -7.67 -4.03 -8.68
C LEU A 70 -8.58 -4.54 -9.80
N SER A 71 -8.09 -5.48 -10.60
CA SER A 71 -8.88 -6.15 -11.63
C SER A 71 -8.72 -7.65 -11.53
N SER A 72 -9.82 -8.40 -11.64
CA SER A 72 -9.76 -9.85 -11.83
C SER A 72 -10.01 -10.27 -13.29
N LEU A 73 -10.22 -9.30 -14.18
CA LEU A 73 -10.40 -9.59 -15.60
C LEU A 73 -9.10 -10.15 -16.21
N PRO A 74 -9.18 -10.94 -17.28
CA PRO A 74 -8.00 -11.47 -17.95
C PRO A 74 -7.03 -10.38 -18.34
N ASN A 75 -5.75 -10.54 -17.98
CA ASN A 75 -4.73 -9.56 -18.32
C ASN A 75 -4.45 -9.62 -19.83
N ARG A 76 -4.90 -8.62 -20.59
CA ARG A 76 -4.63 -8.48 -22.03
C ARG A 76 -3.35 -7.68 -22.32
N GLY A 77 -2.30 -7.89 -21.53
CA GLY A 77 -1.00 -7.24 -21.69
C GLY A 77 -0.89 -5.85 -21.03
N GLN A 78 -1.74 -5.56 -20.04
CA GLN A 78 -1.66 -4.36 -19.22
C GLN A 78 -0.74 -4.63 -18.02
N ILE A 79 0.28 -3.80 -17.86
CA ILE A 79 1.37 -4.00 -16.87
C ILE A 79 1.16 -3.08 -15.64
N ASP A 80 0.40 -2.00 -15.80
CA ASP A 80 0.40 -0.89 -14.84
C ASP A 80 -0.68 -0.96 -13.74
N ALA A 81 -1.58 -1.95 -13.79
CA ALA A 81 -2.58 -2.21 -12.75
C ALA A 81 -2.47 -3.65 -12.24
N PRO A 82 -2.84 -3.95 -10.99
CA PRO A 82 -2.79 -5.32 -10.49
C PRO A 82 -3.94 -6.13 -11.11
N PHE A 83 -3.58 -7.18 -11.86
CA PHE A 83 -4.50 -8.13 -12.47
C PHE A 83 -4.38 -9.51 -11.80
N LEU A 84 -5.50 -10.04 -11.34
CA LEU A 84 -5.57 -11.37 -10.72
C LEU A 84 -5.81 -12.49 -11.73
N ASP A 85 -6.38 -12.18 -12.90
CA ASP A 85 -6.84 -13.15 -13.90
C ASP A 85 -7.66 -14.30 -13.26
N TYR A 86 -8.72 -13.91 -12.56
CA TYR A 86 -9.54 -14.82 -11.76
C TYR A 86 -11.03 -14.58 -12.01
N ALA A 87 -11.72 -15.64 -12.48
CA ALA A 87 -13.15 -15.63 -12.69
C ALA A 87 -13.89 -16.09 -11.42
N PHE A 88 -14.64 -15.18 -10.80
CA PHE A 88 -15.49 -15.52 -9.67
C PHE A 88 -16.74 -16.28 -10.12
N ALA A 89 -17.04 -17.37 -9.43
CA ALA A 89 -18.23 -18.18 -9.64
C ALA A 89 -18.81 -18.61 -8.29
N GLY A 90 -20.14 -18.62 -8.18
CA GLY A 90 -20.82 -18.87 -6.90
C GLY A 90 -20.76 -17.69 -5.96
N ASP A 91 -20.82 -17.95 -4.65
CA ASP A 91 -20.67 -16.92 -3.63
C ASP A 91 -19.19 -16.47 -3.55
N PHE A 92 -18.97 -15.18 -3.35
CA PHE A 92 -17.65 -14.61 -3.11
C PHE A 92 -17.76 -13.33 -2.26
N GLY A 93 -16.69 -13.02 -1.55
CA GLY A 93 -16.55 -11.78 -0.80
C GLY A 93 -15.92 -10.67 -1.64
N VAL A 94 -16.28 -9.43 -1.33
CA VAL A 94 -15.57 -8.25 -1.81
C VAL A 94 -15.15 -7.41 -0.61
N PHE A 95 -13.87 -7.11 -0.54
CA PHE A 95 -13.29 -6.24 0.48
C PHE A 95 -12.49 -5.14 -0.21
N SER A 96 -12.69 -3.90 0.22
CA SER A 96 -11.90 -2.76 -0.22
C SER A 96 -11.61 -1.85 0.97
N HIS A 97 -10.34 -1.49 1.14
CA HIS A 97 -9.89 -0.53 2.14
C HIS A 97 -8.92 0.44 1.48
N HIS A 98 -9.25 1.72 1.51
CA HIS A 98 -8.40 2.77 0.94
C HIS A 98 -8.51 4.04 1.77
N ILE A 99 -7.38 4.72 1.93
CA ILE A 99 -7.33 6.07 2.46
C ILE A 99 -7.14 7.07 1.32
N LEU A 100 -7.85 8.18 1.41
CA LEU A 100 -7.61 9.32 0.54
C LEU A 100 -6.59 10.24 1.23
N SER A 101 -5.36 10.25 0.73
CA SER A 101 -4.32 11.14 1.25
C SER A 101 -4.31 12.45 0.46
N ASP A 102 -4.77 13.52 1.09
CA ASP A 102 -4.74 14.88 0.56
C ASP A 102 -3.93 15.81 1.47
N GLU A 103 -3.30 16.84 0.89
CA GLU A 103 -2.56 17.87 1.64
C GLU A 103 -3.48 18.65 2.60
N ILE A 104 -4.74 18.83 2.22
CA ILE A 104 -5.78 19.47 3.03
C ILE A 104 -6.89 18.44 3.26
N PRO A 105 -7.13 17.99 4.51
CA PRO A 105 -8.18 17.03 4.82
C PRO A 105 -9.55 17.47 4.29
N GLY A 106 -10.28 16.54 3.65
CA GLY A 106 -11.65 16.77 3.17
C GLY A 106 -11.77 17.53 1.85
N ASN A 107 -10.67 17.90 1.20
CA ASN A 107 -10.70 18.62 -0.07
C ASN A 107 -11.11 17.75 -1.27
N ARG A 108 -10.96 16.43 -1.19
CA ARG A 108 -11.42 15.50 -2.23
C ARG A 108 -12.29 14.40 -1.64
N LYS A 109 -13.02 13.73 -2.54
CA LYS A 109 -13.86 12.57 -2.24
C LYS A 109 -13.36 11.38 -3.05
N LEU A 110 -13.28 10.22 -2.40
CA LEU A 110 -13.04 8.95 -3.06
C LEU A 110 -14.38 8.28 -3.36
N TYR A 111 -14.59 7.93 -4.62
CA TYR A 111 -15.71 7.10 -5.05
C TYR A 111 -15.16 5.74 -5.45
N LEU A 112 -15.65 4.69 -4.80
CA LEU A 112 -15.30 3.30 -5.12
C LEU A 112 -16.48 2.67 -5.86
N GLY A 113 -16.17 1.97 -6.94
CA GLY A 113 -17.15 1.27 -7.76
C GLY A 113 -16.65 -0.11 -8.11
N LEU A 114 -17.57 -1.07 -8.16
CA LEU A 114 -17.31 -2.42 -8.65
C LEU A 114 -17.96 -2.56 -10.02
N ILE A 115 -17.17 -2.96 -11.01
CA ILE A 115 -17.64 -3.26 -12.36
C ILE A 115 -17.53 -4.76 -12.56
N ALA A 116 -18.65 -5.39 -12.88
CA ALA A 116 -18.69 -6.81 -13.22
C ALA A 116 -18.82 -6.99 -14.73
N SER A 117 -18.11 -7.97 -15.28
CA SER A 117 -18.23 -8.39 -16.66
C SER A 117 -18.60 -9.87 -16.72
N ASN A 118 -19.50 -10.22 -17.63
CA ASN A 118 -19.86 -11.60 -17.92
C ASN A 118 -19.39 -11.93 -19.34
N TYR A 119 -18.33 -12.74 -19.45
CA TYR A 119 -17.82 -13.21 -20.75
C TYR A 119 -18.57 -14.42 -21.29
N ASN A 120 -19.54 -14.97 -20.56
CA ASN A 120 -20.32 -16.12 -21.00
C ASN A 120 -21.52 -15.69 -21.85
N ALA A 121 -21.94 -16.55 -22.77
CA ALA A 121 -23.14 -16.33 -23.58
C ALA A 121 -24.45 -16.38 -22.76
N LYS A 122 -24.43 -17.02 -21.59
CA LYS A 122 -25.59 -17.11 -20.69
C LYS A 122 -25.61 -15.91 -19.76
N PRO A 123 -26.77 -15.24 -19.56
CA PRO A 123 -26.91 -14.19 -18.57
C PRO A 123 -26.58 -14.68 -17.16
N VAL A 124 -26.01 -13.81 -16.34
CA VAL A 124 -25.70 -14.05 -14.92
C VAL A 124 -26.40 -12.96 -14.10
N THR A 125 -26.98 -13.37 -12.97
CA THR A 125 -27.56 -12.46 -11.98
C THR A 125 -26.59 -12.28 -10.82
N LEU A 126 -26.30 -11.03 -10.48
CA LEU A 126 -25.55 -10.69 -9.28
C LEU A 126 -26.53 -10.24 -8.20
N THR A 127 -26.43 -10.88 -7.03
CA THR A 127 -27.26 -10.55 -5.87
C THR A 127 -26.36 -10.10 -4.74
N LEU A 128 -26.51 -8.86 -4.29
CA LEU A 128 -25.85 -8.36 -3.10
C LEU A 128 -26.58 -8.94 -1.88
N ARG A 129 -25.99 -9.93 -1.21
CA ARG A 129 -26.59 -10.56 -0.02
C ARG A 129 -26.47 -9.67 1.22
N GLN A 130 -25.28 -9.12 1.45
CA GLN A 130 -24.93 -8.30 2.60
C GLN A 130 -23.83 -7.32 2.21
N GLY A 131 -23.76 -6.16 2.87
CA GLY A 131 -22.72 -5.16 2.65
C GLY A 131 -22.66 -4.17 3.80
N ILE A 132 -21.45 -3.74 4.14
CA ILE A 132 -21.18 -2.75 5.18
C ILE A 132 -20.13 -1.74 4.67
N SER A 133 -20.28 -0.48 5.03
CA SER A 133 -19.31 0.58 4.70
C SER A 133 -19.13 1.48 5.91
N TYR A 134 -17.89 1.81 6.23
CA TYR A 134 -17.56 2.69 7.35
C TYR A 134 -16.47 3.67 6.94
N LEU A 135 -16.54 4.89 7.48
CA LEU A 135 -15.44 5.83 7.41
C LEU A 135 -14.53 5.58 8.61
N THR A 136 -13.34 5.06 8.37
CA THR A 136 -12.34 4.87 9.42
C THR A 136 -11.68 6.22 9.70
N GLN A 137 -11.94 6.79 10.87
CA GLN A 137 -11.19 7.92 11.43
C GLN A 137 -10.09 7.37 12.36
N PRO A 138 -9.06 8.15 12.75
CA PRO A 138 -7.98 7.68 13.61
C PRO A 138 -8.43 7.09 14.96
N ASP A 139 -9.68 7.37 15.37
CA ASP A 139 -10.38 6.93 16.57
C ASP A 139 -11.44 5.85 16.31
N ALA A 140 -11.54 5.32 15.08
CA ALA A 140 -12.53 4.29 14.75
C ALA A 140 -12.21 2.97 15.48
N THR A 141 -13.09 2.61 16.40
CA THR A 141 -13.06 1.34 17.12
C THR A 141 -13.03 0.17 16.12
N PRO A 142 -12.17 -0.85 16.30
CA PRO A 142 -12.17 -2.03 15.44
C PRO A 142 -13.57 -2.66 15.41
N PRO A 143 -14.09 -3.10 14.25
CA PRO A 143 -15.38 -3.76 14.21
C PRO A 143 -15.35 -5.00 15.11
N GLN A 144 -16.28 -5.06 16.06
CA GLN A 144 -16.54 -6.26 16.85
C GLN A 144 -17.01 -7.38 15.91
N LEU A 145 -16.37 -8.54 16.04
CA LEU A 145 -16.74 -9.78 15.37
C LEU A 145 -18.15 -10.20 15.84
N LEU A 146 -19.15 -10.08 14.97
CA LEU A 146 -20.50 -10.56 15.24
C LEU A 146 -20.60 -12.04 14.85
N THR A 147 -20.77 -12.90 15.85
CA THR A 147 -21.10 -14.32 15.66
C THR A 147 -22.62 -14.46 15.61
N LEU A 148 -23.16 -15.08 14.56
CA LEU A 148 -24.56 -15.53 14.56
C LEU A 148 -24.62 -17.04 14.69
N ARG A 149 -25.24 -17.50 15.78
CA ARG A 149 -25.74 -18.86 15.94
C ARG A 149 -26.97 -19.04 15.06
N ARG A 150 -27.13 -20.25 14.52
CA ARG A 150 -28.38 -20.73 13.94
C ARG A 150 -29.21 -21.38 15.05
N ASP A 151 -30.47 -21.03 15.11
CA ASP A 151 -31.56 -21.93 15.48
C ASP A 151 -31.83 -22.96 14.37
#